data_AF-A0A812SV60-F1
#
_entry.id   AF-A0A812SV60-F1
#
_cell.length_a   1.000
_cell.length_b   1.000
_cell.length_c   1.000
_cell.angle_alpha   90.00
_cell.angle_beta   90.00
_cell.angle_gamma   90.00
#
_symmetry.space_group_name_H-M   'P 1'
#
loop_
_entity.id
_entity.type
_entity.pdbx_description
1 polymer ?
#
loop_
_entity_poly.entity_id
_entity_poly.type
_entity_poly.pdbx_seq_one_letter_code
_entity_poly.pdbx_strand_id
1 'polypeptide(L)'
;KSGKTVALISAILEQYRTADGSSVFERIYIFSPSIEIDDGWRPVKEFIENEMGVNTEREQVYFDKWDEGALRTIIEQQKKITKTSKHWGEKTPLHRRTGDGALDTLFIRGRHMQISTWVSSQKLRLISAAVRVNTQFICIWRLRNQLELEAVLEELTALLPKQELLAMYHEATKGAL
;
A
#
# COMPACT_ATOMS: atom_id res chain seq x y z
N LYS A 1 -16.15 -7.78 9.49
CA LYS A 1 -15.33 -7.11 8.45
C LYS A 1 -13.86 -7.53 8.60
N SER A 2 -13.10 -7.64 7.51
CA SER A 2 -11.68 -8.02 7.58
C SER A 2 -10.87 -6.90 8.24
N GLY A 3 -10.12 -7.19 9.32
CA GLY A 3 -9.30 -6.20 10.03
C GLY A 3 -8.32 -5.43 9.13
N LYS A 4 -7.86 -6.06 8.05
CA LYS A 4 -7.01 -5.43 7.02
C LYS A 4 -7.69 -4.25 6.33
N THR A 5 -8.94 -4.45 5.87
CA THR A 5 -9.70 -3.41 5.15
C THR A 5 -10.01 -2.26 6.11
N VAL A 6 -10.43 -2.58 7.33
CA VAL A 6 -10.70 -1.58 8.38
C VAL A 6 -9.47 -0.72 8.66
N ALA A 7 -8.29 -1.32 8.76
CA ALA A 7 -7.06 -0.55 8.97
C ALA A 7 -6.68 0.33 7.77
N LEU A 8 -6.89 -0.12 6.52
CA LEU A 8 -6.69 0.72 5.35
C LEU A 8 -7.66 1.91 5.33
N ILE A 9 -8.93 1.67 5.67
CA ILE A 9 -9.95 2.73 5.76
C ILE A 9 -9.56 3.74 6.84
N SER A 10 -9.21 3.29 8.05
CA SER A 10 -8.80 4.17 9.14
C SER A 10 -7.52 4.93 8.76
N ALA A 11 -6.56 4.29 8.07
CA ALA A 11 -5.36 4.96 7.60
C ALA A 11 -5.68 6.14 6.69
N ILE A 12 -6.62 5.98 5.75
CA ILE A 12 -7.04 7.04 4.83
C ILE A 12 -7.84 8.13 5.57
N LEU A 13 -8.77 7.75 6.43
CA LEU A 13 -9.74 8.68 7.00
C LEU A 13 -9.25 9.38 8.27
N GLU A 14 -8.27 8.82 8.97
CA GLU A 14 -7.86 9.30 10.29
C GLU A 14 -6.35 9.52 10.39
N GLN A 15 -5.52 8.49 10.16
CA GLN A 15 -4.09 8.59 10.50
C GLN A 15 -3.27 9.40 9.49
N TYR A 16 -3.65 9.41 8.21
CA TYR A 16 -2.99 10.19 7.18
C TYR A 16 -3.77 11.49 6.88
N ARG A 17 -4.13 12.20 7.95
CA ARG A 17 -4.72 13.54 7.93
C ARG A 17 -3.76 14.56 8.55
N THR A 18 -3.84 15.80 8.08
CA THR A 18 -3.15 16.93 8.69
C THR A 18 -3.91 17.40 9.94
N ALA A 19 -3.32 18.33 10.69
CA ALA A 19 -3.95 18.89 11.90
C ALA A 19 -5.27 19.63 11.62
N ASP A 20 -5.50 20.11 10.39
CA ASP A 20 -6.75 20.76 9.99
C ASP A 20 -7.81 19.79 9.43
N GLY A 21 -7.50 18.49 9.42
CA GLY A 21 -8.39 17.43 8.94
C GLY A 21 -8.29 17.14 7.45
N SER A 22 -7.49 17.91 6.68
CA SER A 22 -7.27 17.63 5.26
C SER A 22 -6.42 16.36 5.03
N SER A 23 -6.59 15.77 3.85
CA SER A 23 -5.75 14.66 3.38
C SER A 23 -4.28 15.08 3.30
N VAL A 24 -3.35 14.20 3.70
CA VAL A 24 -1.93 14.36 3.30
C VAL A 24 -1.68 13.92 1.86
N PHE A 25 -2.67 13.30 1.21
CA PHE A 25 -2.59 12.83 -0.18
C PHE A 25 -3.42 13.73 -1.09
N GLU A 26 -2.83 14.17 -2.20
CA GLU A 26 -3.54 14.88 -3.28
C GLU A 26 -4.40 13.92 -4.12
N ARG A 27 -4.00 12.65 -4.21
CA ARG A 27 -4.74 11.62 -4.94
C ARG A 27 -4.60 10.24 -4.30
N ILE A 28 -5.71 9.49 -4.28
CA ILE A 28 -5.76 8.11 -3.79
C ILE A 28 -6.29 7.23 -4.91
N TYR A 29 -5.57 6.16 -5.22
CA TYR A 29 -5.98 5.14 -6.18
C TYR A 29 -6.14 3.80 -5.44
N ILE A 30 -7.27 3.12 -5.65
CA ILE A 30 -7.61 1.88 -4.94
C ILE A 30 -7.77 0.74 -5.94
N PHE A 31 -6.87 -0.23 -5.86
CA PHE A 31 -6.92 -1.49 -6.62
C PHE A 31 -7.37 -2.60 -5.68
N SER A 32 -8.67 -2.92 -5.70
CA SER A 32 -9.25 -3.92 -4.82
C SER A 32 -10.45 -4.61 -5.46
N PRO A 33 -10.47 -5.96 -5.55
CA PRO A 33 -11.65 -6.72 -5.95
C PRO A 33 -12.89 -6.48 -5.08
N SER A 34 -12.70 -5.89 -3.88
CA SER A 34 -13.82 -5.57 -3.00
C SER A 34 -14.34 -4.14 -3.11
N ILE A 35 -13.75 -3.29 -3.98
CA ILE A 35 -14.07 -1.85 -4.03
C ILE A 35 -15.54 -1.56 -4.35
N GLU A 36 -16.20 -2.45 -5.12
CA GLU A 36 -17.62 -2.34 -5.48
C GLU A 36 -18.56 -3.18 -4.61
N ILE A 37 -18.05 -4.10 -3.78
CA ILE A 37 -18.88 -5.06 -3.04
C ILE A 37 -18.78 -4.94 -1.51
N ASP A 38 -17.72 -4.33 -0.97
CA ASP A 38 -17.56 -4.12 0.47
C ASP A 38 -17.98 -2.69 0.84
N ASP A 39 -19.14 -2.57 1.48
CA ASP A 39 -19.67 -1.31 1.99
C ASP A 39 -18.73 -0.56 2.94
N GLY A 40 -17.70 -1.24 3.48
CA GLY A 40 -16.62 -0.58 4.21
C GLY A 40 -15.92 0.52 3.41
N TRP A 41 -15.92 0.45 2.07
CA TRP A 41 -15.30 1.48 1.23
C TRP A 41 -16.16 2.74 1.06
N ARG A 42 -17.45 2.72 1.41
CA ARG A 42 -18.35 3.85 1.18
C ARG A 42 -17.85 5.17 1.79
N PRO A 43 -17.39 5.22 3.06
CA PRO A 43 -16.86 6.46 3.63
C PRO A 43 -15.57 6.93 2.93
N VAL A 44 -14.77 6.01 2.38
CA VAL A 44 -13.58 6.35 1.61
C VAL A 44 -13.96 6.94 0.24
N LYS A 45 -15.00 6.40 -0.41
CA LYS A 45 -15.50 6.94 -1.68
C LYS A 45 -16.06 8.35 -1.50
N GLU A 46 -16.90 8.54 -0.49
CA GLU A 46 -17.45 9.86 -0.11
C GLU A 46 -16.35 10.86 0.21
N PHE A 47 -15.31 10.43 0.93
CA PHE A 47 -14.14 11.26 1.23
C PHE A 47 -13.41 11.72 -0.04
N ILE A 48 -13.11 10.79 -0.95
CA ILE A 48 -12.39 11.08 -2.20
C ILE A 48 -13.22 12.04 -3.09
N GLU A 49 -14.52 11.81 -3.20
CA GLU A 49 -15.39 12.60 -4.08
C GLU A 49 -15.69 13.99 -3.49
N ASN A 50 -16.09 14.05 -2.23
CA ASN A 50 -16.63 15.27 -1.64
C ASN A 50 -15.59 16.13 -0.92
N GLU A 51 -14.68 15.52 -0.16
CA GLU A 51 -13.66 16.28 0.59
C GLU A 51 -12.40 16.53 -0.26
N MET A 52 -11.91 15.51 -0.99
CA MET A 52 -10.76 15.69 -1.89
C MET A 52 -11.15 16.34 -3.22
N GLY A 53 -12.45 16.43 -3.54
CA GLY A 53 -12.95 17.05 -4.76
C GLY A 53 -12.62 16.29 -6.04
N VAL A 54 -12.41 14.97 -5.96
CA VAL A 54 -12.09 14.14 -7.11
C VAL A 54 -13.36 13.85 -7.92
N ASN A 55 -13.39 14.30 -9.17
CA ASN A 55 -14.46 13.92 -10.10
C ASN A 55 -14.20 12.50 -10.64
N THR A 56 -14.84 11.50 -10.03
CA THR A 56 -14.67 10.08 -10.36
C THR A 56 -15.32 9.64 -11.68
N GLU A 57 -16.17 10.49 -12.28
CA GLU A 57 -16.69 10.29 -13.63
C GLU A 57 -15.64 10.63 -14.72
N ARG A 58 -14.70 11.53 -14.41
CA ARG A 58 -13.63 11.96 -15.33
C ARG A 58 -12.31 11.27 -15.05
N GLU A 59 -12.06 10.88 -13.81
CA GLU A 59 -10.83 10.22 -13.39
C GLU A 59 -11.11 8.91 -12.69
N GLN A 60 -10.66 7.82 -13.29
CA GLN A 60 -10.78 6.51 -12.69
C GLN A 60 -9.77 6.33 -11.55
N VAL A 61 -10.27 6.32 -10.32
CA VAL A 61 -9.48 6.09 -9.09
C VAL A 61 -9.78 4.75 -8.42
N TYR A 62 -10.85 4.06 -8.84
CA TYR A 62 -11.26 2.76 -8.34
C TYR A 62 -11.05 1.69 -9.41
N PHE A 63 -10.37 0.61 -9.02
CA PHE A 63 -10.10 -0.54 -9.88
C PHE A 63 -10.50 -1.81 -9.14
N ASP A 64 -11.52 -2.50 -9.66
CA ASP A 64 -12.00 -3.79 -9.13
C ASP A 64 -11.12 -4.98 -9.57
N LYS A 65 -10.15 -4.72 -10.47
CA LYS A 65 -9.19 -5.70 -10.97
C LYS A 65 -7.79 -5.12 -10.97
N TRP A 66 -6.80 -6.01 -11.02
CA TRP A 66 -5.42 -5.61 -11.25
C TRP A 66 -5.28 -5.08 -12.69
N ASP A 67 -4.98 -3.79 -12.81
CA ASP A 67 -4.67 -3.15 -14.09
C ASP A 67 -3.27 -2.53 -14.01
N GLU A 68 -2.29 -3.30 -14.49
CA GLU A 68 -0.90 -2.85 -14.50
C GLU A 68 -0.66 -1.69 -15.48
N GLY A 69 -1.44 -1.60 -16.57
CA GLY A 69 -1.34 -0.53 -17.55
C GLY A 69 -1.79 0.80 -16.98
N ALA A 70 -2.92 0.81 -16.27
CA ALA A 70 -3.39 1.97 -15.52
C ALA A 70 -2.37 2.38 -14.45
N LEU A 71 -1.83 1.42 -13.69
CA LEU A 71 -0.84 1.71 -12.65
C LEU A 71 0.44 2.34 -13.23
N ARG A 72 0.93 1.85 -14.37
CA ARG A 72 2.08 2.48 -15.07
C ARG A 72 1.75 3.88 -15.55
N THR A 73 0.54 4.11 -16.05
CA THR A 73 0.10 5.43 -16.50
C THR A 73 0.09 6.43 -15.34
N ILE A 74 -0.46 6.03 -14.19
CA ILE A 74 -0.45 6.83 -12.95
C ILE A 74 0.99 7.18 -12.53
N ILE A 75 1.89 6.18 -12.53
CA ILE A 75 3.30 6.38 -12.18
C ILE A 75 3.97 7.38 -13.12
N GLU A 76 3.76 7.25 -14.44
CA GLU A 76 4.37 8.16 -15.42
C GLU A 76 3.82 9.58 -15.34
N GLN A 77 2.52 9.76 -15.08
CA GLN A 77 1.93 11.07 -14.83
C GLN A 77 2.57 11.72 -13.59
N GLN A 78 2.67 10.98 -12.49
CA GLN A 78 3.27 11.49 -11.25
C GLN A 78 4.77 11.81 -11.41
N LYS A 79 5.51 11.03 -12.20
CA LYS A 79 6.90 11.35 -12.55
C LYS A 79 7.02 12.71 -13.25
N LYS A 80 6.11 13.03 -14.18
CA LYS A 80 6.10 14.33 -14.87
C LYS A 80 5.87 15.47 -13.87
N ILE A 81 4.88 15.33 -12.99
CA ILE A 81 4.56 16.32 -11.94
C ILE A 81 5.79 16.55 -11.03
N THR A 82 6.43 15.47 -10.59
CA THR A 82 7.59 15.54 -9.69
C THR A 82 8.80 16.21 -10.37
N LYS A 83 9.03 15.94 -11.67
CA LYS A 83 10.11 16.57 -12.44
C LYS A 83 9.89 18.08 -12.62
N THR A 84 8.67 18.52 -12.84
CA THR A 84 8.35 19.94 -12.98
C THR A 84 8.45 20.66 -11.63
N SER A 85 8.05 20.00 -10.55
CA SER A 85 8.05 20.58 -9.19
C SER A 85 9.43 20.67 -8.55
N LYS A 86 10.37 19.81 -8.98
CA LYS A 86 11.72 19.77 -8.43
C LYS A 86 12.72 19.97 -9.59
N HIS A 87 13.52 21.05 -9.57
CA HIS A 87 14.62 21.29 -10.52
C HIS A 87 15.75 20.23 -10.36
N TRP A 88 15.50 18.95 -10.66
CA TRP A 88 16.53 17.91 -10.66
C TRP A 88 17.13 17.75 -12.04
N GLY A 89 18.46 17.82 -12.09
CA GLY A 89 19.25 17.32 -13.21
C GLY A 89 18.99 15.82 -13.44
N GLU A 90 19.01 15.43 -14.71
CA GLU A 90 18.79 14.07 -15.17
C GLU A 90 19.79 13.11 -14.50
N LYS A 91 19.31 12.11 -13.76
CA LYS A 91 20.18 11.04 -13.24
C LYS A 91 20.23 9.88 -14.23
N THR A 92 21.45 9.38 -14.43
CA THR A 92 21.83 8.33 -15.38
C THR A 92 20.98 7.05 -15.23
N PRO A 93 20.70 6.35 -16.34
CA PRO A 93 19.89 5.14 -16.31
C PRO A 93 20.69 4.01 -15.65
N LEU A 94 20.32 3.65 -14.42
CA LEU A 94 20.86 2.47 -13.75
C LEU A 94 20.36 1.21 -14.46
N HIS A 95 21.29 0.30 -14.79
CA HIS A 95 21.03 -0.97 -15.49
C HIS A 95 19.83 -1.73 -14.91
N ARG A 96 18.89 -2.10 -15.78
CA ARG A 96 17.73 -2.95 -15.48
C ARG A 96 18.16 -4.40 -15.38
N ARG A 97 18.28 -4.91 -14.17
CA ARG A 97 18.17 -6.35 -13.88
C ARG A 97 17.34 -6.47 -12.61
N THR A 98 16.20 -7.17 -12.72
CA THR A 98 15.15 -7.42 -11.69
C THR A 98 14.18 -6.27 -11.34
N GLY A 99 12.86 -6.57 -11.33
CA GLY A 99 11.78 -5.68 -10.90
C GLY A 99 10.92 -5.04 -12.01
N ASP A 100 10.49 -5.81 -13.02
CA ASP A 100 9.73 -5.26 -14.15
C ASP A 100 8.27 -4.94 -13.79
N GLY A 101 7.73 -5.47 -12.69
CA GLY A 101 6.36 -5.21 -12.27
C GLY A 101 6.15 -3.76 -11.81
N ALA A 102 5.00 -3.16 -12.17
CA ALA A 102 4.66 -1.81 -11.73
C ALA A 102 4.65 -1.67 -10.19
N LEU A 103 4.23 -2.72 -9.47
CA LEU A 103 4.25 -2.74 -8.00
C LEU A 103 5.68 -2.73 -7.43
N ASP A 104 6.60 -3.50 -8.02
CA ASP A 104 8.02 -3.49 -7.63
C ASP A 104 8.62 -2.10 -7.81
N THR A 105 8.27 -1.42 -8.92
CA THR A 105 8.70 -0.05 -9.20
C THR A 105 8.24 0.92 -8.10
N LEU A 106 7.01 0.78 -7.60
CA LEU A 106 6.49 1.60 -6.51
C LEU A 106 7.24 1.38 -5.20
N PHE A 107 7.53 0.13 -4.83
CA PHE A 107 8.24 -0.14 -3.58
C PHE A 107 9.73 0.25 -3.64
N ILE A 108 10.38 0.13 -4.81
CA ILE A 108 11.79 0.52 -4.98
C ILE A 108 11.93 2.04 -5.13
N ARG A 109 11.04 2.70 -5.90
CA ARG A 109 11.22 4.09 -6.34
C ARG A 109 10.07 5.03 -6.04
N GLY A 110 8.95 4.55 -5.52
CA GLY A 110 7.73 5.33 -5.27
C GLY A 110 7.99 6.63 -4.51
N ARG A 111 8.80 6.57 -3.44
CA ARG A 111 9.17 7.75 -2.64
C ARG A 111 9.86 8.86 -3.44
N HIS A 112 10.67 8.52 -4.45
CA HIS A 112 11.30 9.52 -5.32
C HIS A 112 10.27 10.25 -6.20
N MET A 113 9.14 9.61 -6.47
CA MET A 113 8.01 10.12 -7.24
C MET A 113 6.90 10.67 -6.33
N GLN A 114 7.13 10.75 -5.02
CA GLN A 114 6.13 11.15 -4.03
C GLN A 114 4.87 10.26 -4.04
N ILE A 115 5.03 8.98 -4.36
CA ILE A 115 3.97 7.97 -4.28
C ILE A 115 4.18 7.13 -3.02
N SER A 116 3.16 7.12 -2.16
CA SER A 116 3.04 6.16 -1.08
C SER A 116 2.23 4.95 -1.57
N THR A 117 2.64 3.74 -1.18
CA THR A 117 1.99 2.50 -1.65
C THR A 117 1.78 1.55 -0.49
N TRP A 118 0.55 1.04 -0.36
CA TRP A 118 0.18 0.03 0.61
C TRP A 118 -0.30 -1.23 -0.11
N VAL A 119 0.03 -2.38 0.44
CA VAL A 119 -0.42 -3.69 -0.05
C VAL A 119 -1.05 -4.44 1.11
N SER A 120 -2.26 -4.95 0.91
CA SER A 120 -2.93 -5.85 1.85
C SER A 120 -3.09 -7.22 1.20
N SER A 121 -2.50 -8.24 1.80
CA SER A 121 -2.59 -9.63 1.33
C SER A 121 -2.87 -10.59 2.49
N GLN A 122 -3.48 -11.74 2.18
CA GLN A 122 -3.52 -12.88 3.11
C GLN A 122 -2.35 -13.85 2.94
N LYS A 123 -1.57 -13.65 1.87
CA LYS A 123 -0.51 -14.54 1.43
C LYS A 123 0.75 -13.73 1.20
N LEU A 124 1.64 -13.72 2.19
CA LEU A 124 2.87 -12.93 2.14
C LEU A 124 3.78 -13.41 1.00
N ARG A 125 3.84 -14.73 0.80
CA ARG A 125 4.71 -15.34 -0.22
C ARG A 125 4.29 -15.08 -1.67
N LEU A 126 3.07 -14.61 -1.92
CA LEU A 126 2.64 -14.19 -3.26
C LEU A 126 3.10 -12.78 -3.62
N ILE A 127 3.51 -11.99 -2.61
CA ILE A 127 4.09 -10.67 -2.82
C ILE A 127 5.54 -10.87 -3.28
N SER A 128 6.01 -10.13 -4.28
CA SER A 128 7.38 -10.24 -4.78
C SER A 128 8.41 -9.95 -3.68
N ALA A 129 9.60 -10.58 -3.76
CA ALA A 129 10.68 -10.29 -2.81
C ALA A 129 11.06 -8.80 -2.83
N ALA A 130 11.03 -8.16 -4.00
CA ALA A 130 11.30 -6.73 -4.15
C ALA A 130 10.34 -5.87 -3.31
N VAL A 131 9.05 -6.19 -3.27
CA VAL A 131 8.08 -5.48 -2.42
C VAL A 131 8.35 -5.76 -0.94
N ARG A 132 8.57 -7.03 -0.56
CA ARG A 132 8.77 -7.40 0.86
C ARG A 132 9.99 -6.72 1.48
N VAL A 133 11.14 -6.74 0.80
CA VAL A 133 12.39 -6.15 1.33
C VAL A 133 12.40 -4.61 1.35
N ASN A 134 11.55 -3.96 0.55
CA ASN A 134 11.45 -2.49 0.50
C ASN A 134 10.27 -1.94 1.33
N THR A 135 9.51 -2.82 2.01
CA THR A 135 8.37 -2.42 2.85
C THR A 135 8.88 -1.72 4.12
N GLN A 136 8.35 -0.53 4.40
CA GLN A 136 8.80 0.29 5.53
C GLN A 136 8.20 -0.17 6.88
N PHE A 137 6.96 -0.67 6.86
CA PHE A 137 6.31 -1.24 8.03
C PHE A 137 5.30 -2.30 7.59
N ILE A 138 5.01 -3.26 8.47
CA ILE A 138 4.03 -4.33 8.21
C ILE A 138 3.06 -4.42 9.39
N CYS A 139 1.76 -4.52 9.08
CA CYS A 139 0.72 -4.79 10.06
C CYS A 139 0.25 -6.24 9.90
N ILE A 140 0.29 -7.02 10.98
CA ILE A 140 0.04 -8.46 10.94
C ILE A 140 -1.13 -8.79 11.86
N TRP A 141 -2.20 -9.32 11.28
CA TRP A 141 -3.33 -9.86 12.03
C TRP A 141 -3.14 -11.35 12.30
N ARG A 142 -4.04 -11.92 13.10
CA ARG A 142 -4.10 -13.37 13.33
C ARG A 142 -4.12 -14.14 12.01
N LEU A 143 -3.05 -14.89 11.77
CA LEU A 143 -2.88 -15.80 10.66
C LEU A 143 -3.47 -17.16 11.02
N ARG A 144 -4.29 -17.70 10.13
CA ARG A 144 -4.90 -19.04 10.28
C ARG A 144 -4.03 -20.15 9.70
N ASN A 145 -2.94 -19.78 9.03
CA ASN A 145 -2.06 -20.70 8.32
C ASN A 145 -0.66 -20.62 8.92
N GLN A 146 -0.20 -21.74 9.48
CA GLN A 146 1.11 -21.86 10.11
C GLN A 146 2.26 -21.53 9.16
N LEU A 147 2.13 -21.92 7.89
CA LEU A 147 3.11 -21.62 6.85
C LEU A 147 3.18 -20.11 6.53
N GLU A 148 2.09 -19.36 6.69
CA GLU A 148 2.16 -17.89 6.55
C GLU A 148 2.82 -17.24 7.76
N LEU A 149 2.55 -17.76 8.97
CA LEU A 149 3.20 -17.30 10.19
C LEU A 149 4.70 -17.53 10.13
N GLU A 150 5.14 -18.73 9.73
CA GLU A 150 6.56 -19.03 9.56
C GLU A 150 7.23 -18.11 8.55
N ALA A 151 6.59 -17.84 7.41
CA ALA A 151 7.12 -16.92 6.41
C ALA A 151 7.27 -15.48 6.94
N VAL A 152 6.30 -15.00 7.72
CA VAL A 152 6.40 -13.70 8.41
C VAL A 152 7.59 -13.68 9.36
N LEU A 153 7.71 -14.71 10.21
CA LEU A 153 8.76 -14.76 11.22
C LEU A 153 10.14 -14.82 10.56
N GLU A 154 10.30 -15.60 9.50
CA GLU A 154 11.55 -15.72 8.72
C GLU A 154 11.98 -14.39 8.12
N GLU A 155 11.06 -13.66 7.47
CA GLU A 155 11.34 -12.35 6.87
C GLU A 155 11.79 -11.30 7.91
N LEU A 156 11.31 -11.40 9.15
CA LEU A 156 11.60 -10.43 10.21
C LEU A 156 12.76 -10.83 11.12
N THR A 157 13.38 -12.00 10.91
CA THR A 157 14.47 -12.50 11.79
C THR A 157 15.72 -11.60 11.83
N ALA A 158 15.92 -10.75 10.82
CA ALA A 158 16.97 -9.74 10.83
C ALA A 158 16.74 -8.64 11.88
N LEU A 159 15.49 -8.45 12.34
CA LEU A 159 15.14 -7.45 13.35
C LEU A 159 15.22 -8.02 14.77
N LEU A 160 14.68 -9.21 15.00
CA LEU A 160 14.63 -9.86 16.32
C LEU A 160 14.68 -11.40 16.18
N PRO A 161 15.12 -12.13 17.22
CA PRO A 161 15.07 -13.59 17.22
C PRO A 161 13.66 -14.14 16.99
N LYS A 162 13.56 -15.28 16.31
CA LYS A 162 12.28 -15.91 15.95
C LYS A 162 11.37 -16.15 17.16
N GLN A 163 11.94 -16.50 18.32
CA GLN A 163 11.21 -16.72 19.56
C GLN A 163 10.55 -15.44 20.08
N GLU A 164 11.25 -14.31 20.03
CA GLU A 164 10.73 -13.01 20.45
C GLU A 164 9.62 -12.53 19.50
N LEU A 165 9.84 -12.63 18.19
CA LEU A 165 8.82 -12.32 17.18
C LEU A 165 7.54 -13.14 17.37
N LEU A 166 7.69 -14.44 17.68
CA LEU A 166 6.55 -15.32 17.95
C LEU A 166 5.81 -14.91 19.24
N ALA A 167 6.53 -14.56 20.29
CA ALA A 167 5.93 -14.06 21.54
C ALA A 167 5.17 -12.75 21.32
N MET A 168 5.75 -11.80 20.59
CA MET A 168 5.10 -10.54 20.19
C MET A 168 3.82 -10.81 19.39
N TYR A 169 3.88 -11.71 18.42
CA TYR A 169 2.72 -12.10 17.62
C TYR A 169 1.62 -12.70 18.47
N HIS A 170 1.95 -13.60 19.41
CA HIS A 170 0.96 -14.21 20.29
C HIS A 170 0.28 -13.19 21.21
N GLU A 171 1.04 -12.26 21.79
CA GLU A 171 0.46 -11.22 22.63
C GLU A 171 -0.41 -10.26 21.81
N ALA A 172 0.05 -9.80 20.64
CA ALA A 172 -0.69 -8.90 19.76
C ALA A 172 -1.98 -9.52 19.18
N THR A 173 -2.07 -10.86 19.14
CA THR A 173 -3.24 -11.58 18.61
C THR A 173 -4.07 -12.27 19.68
N LYS A 174 -3.77 -12.00 20.96
CA LYS A 174 -4.51 -12.52 22.11
C LYS A 174 -5.90 -11.88 22.18
N GLY A 175 -6.94 -12.69 22.33
CA GLY A 175 -8.33 -12.20 22.46
C GLY A 175 -9.03 -11.84 21.14
N ALA A 176 -8.39 -12.02 19.98
CA ALA A 176 -9.07 -11.97 18.69
C ALA A 176 -9.87 -13.27 18.44
N LEU A 177 -11.05 -13.38 19.07
CA LEU A 177 -12.07 -14.39 18.82
C LEU A 177 -13.18 -13.83 17.92
#